data_AF-A0A4Y3PJV4-F1
#
_entry.id   AF-A0A4Y3PJV4-F1
#
_cell.length_a   1.000
_cell.length_b   1.000
_cell.length_c   1.000
_cell.angle_alpha   90.00
_cell.angle_beta   90.00
_cell.angle_gamma   90.00
#
_symmetry.space_group_name_H-M   'P 1'
#
loop_
_entity.id
_entity.type
_entity.pdbx_description
1 polymer ?
#
loop_
_entity_poly.entity_id
_entity_poly.type
_entity_poly.pdbx_seq_one_letter_code
_entity_poly.pdbx_strand_id
1 'polypeptide(L)'
;MKQPVKWLIALAAVAIVVTTAVMASPLRSDAFSQQVVKVGTEGSDVREMQYRLKHLGFYTGTVDGIFGWRSYWALRNFQYEFGLPVDGVLGPKTKVKLYNATKNYKPTAADLGASQAAPSAPAPSNPKKETYHAANISANDLRLMANAVYGESRGEPYIGQVAVAAVILNRTKNPAFPNTPAGVIFEPRAFTAVADGQIWLTPNEQSKKAVNDALKGWDPTGGAIYYFNPDTATSGWIWSRPQIKKIGRHIFCR
;
A
#
# COMPACT_ATOMS: atom_id res chain seq x y z
N MET A 1 -50.39 -78.85 0.32
CA MET A 1 -50.46 -77.89 -0.80
C MET A 1 -49.33 -76.87 -0.66
N LYS A 2 -48.67 -76.53 -1.77
CA LYS A 2 -47.48 -75.67 -1.86
C LYS A 2 -47.86 -74.17 -2.06
N GLN A 3 -47.01 -73.28 -1.51
CA GLN A 3 -46.67 -71.86 -1.91
C GLN A 3 -47.48 -70.69 -1.30
N PRO A 4 -46.95 -69.43 -1.22
CA PRO A 4 -45.55 -68.94 -1.25
C PRO A 4 -45.19 -67.80 -0.23
N VAL A 5 -43.88 -67.48 -0.15
CA VAL A 5 -43.25 -66.36 0.59
C VAL A 5 -43.48 -65.01 -0.11
N LYS A 6 -43.81 -63.93 0.64
CA LYS A 6 -43.62 -62.53 0.20
C LYS A 6 -43.17 -61.57 1.34
N TRP A 7 -41.85 -61.31 1.35
CA TRP A 7 -41.12 -60.02 1.47
C TRP A 7 -41.58 -58.86 2.40
N LEU A 8 -40.56 -58.33 3.14
CA LEU A 8 -40.31 -56.92 3.56
C LEU A 8 -41.16 -56.38 4.75
N ILE A 9 -40.65 -55.58 5.70
CA ILE A 9 -39.74 -54.43 5.60
C ILE A 9 -38.93 -54.29 6.92
N ALA A 10 -37.61 -54.11 6.80
CA ALA A 10 -36.76 -53.59 7.87
C ALA A 10 -36.96 -52.07 7.99
N LEU A 11 -37.42 -51.58 9.15
CA LEU A 11 -37.49 -50.15 9.46
C LEU A 11 -36.12 -49.68 9.96
N ALA A 12 -35.21 -49.37 9.03
CA ALA A 12 -34.03 -48.57 9.32
C ALA A 12 -34.43 -47.09 9.27
N ALA A 13 -34.66 -46.49 10.44
CA ALA A 13 -34.82 -45.05 10.57
C ALA A 13 -33.46 -44.36 10.33
N VAL A 14 -33.17 -44.02 9.08
CA VAL A 14 -32.04 -43.13 8.75
C VAL A 14 -32.50 -41.69 8.99
N ALA A 15 -32.15 -41.15 10.15
CA ALA A 15 -32.26 -39.72 10.41
C ALA A 15 -31.18 -39.00 9.58
N ILE A 16 -31.58 -38.49 8.40
CA ILE A 16 -30.73 -37.59 7.61
C ILE A 16 -30.73 -36.24 8.34
N VAL A 17 -29.71 -36.00 9.16
CA VAL A 17 -29.39 -34.66 9.63
C VAL A 17 -28.76 -33.92 8.44
N VAL A 18 -29.59 -33.22 7.67
CA VAL A 18 -29.11 -32.22 6.70
C VAL A 18 -28.63 -31.03 7.53
N THR A 19 -27.37 -31.02 7.93
CA THR A 19 -26.73 -29.79 8.39
C THR A 19 -26.59 -28.88 7.20
N THR A 20 -27.49 -27.90 7.06
CA THR A 20 -27.22 -26.74 6.23
C THR A 20 -26.05 -26.00 6.85
N ALA A 21 -24.86 -26.24 6.32
CA ALA A 21 -23.75 -25.33 6.55
C ALA A 21 -24.19 -23.96 6.02
N VAL A 22 -24.56 -23.06 6.92
CA VAL A 22 -24.71 -21.64 6.60
C VAL A 22 -23.31 -21.18 6.23
N MET A 23 -22.99 -21.26 4.94
CA MET A 23 -21.82 -20.59 4.38
C MET A 23 -22.08 -19.11 4.56
N ALA A 24 -21.57 -18.53 5.66
CA ALA A 24 -21.49 -17.10 5.84
C ALA A 24 -20.70 -16.56 4.64
N SER A 25 -21.42 -16.03 3.65
CA SER A 25 -20.79 -15.36 2.53
C SER A 25 -19.95 -14.23 3.13
N PRO A 26 -18.67 -14.05 2.74
CA PRO A 26 -17.96 -12.86 3.14
C PRO A 26 -18.83 -11.69 2.67
N LEU A 27 -19.24 -10.84 3.62
CA LEU A 27 -20.06 -9.67 3.33
C LEU A 27 -19.39 -8.92 2.17
N ARG A 28 -19.95 -9.06 0.96
CA ARG A 28 -19.67 -8.16 -0.15
C ARG A 28 -20.28 -6.85 0.30
N SER A 29 -19.49 -5.98 0.92
CA SER A 29 -19.94 -4.62 1.17
C SER A 29 -20.08 -3.95 -0.19
N ASP A 30 -21.30 -3.60 -0.61
CA ASP A 30 -21.53 -2.84 -1.86
C ASP A 30 -20.73 -1.52 -1.90
N ALA A 31 -20.25 -1.06 -0.75
CA ALA A 31 -19.37 0.08 -0.58
C ALA A 31 -18.01 -0.05 -1.33
N PHE A 32 -17.42 -1.24 -1.39
CA PHE A 32 -16.07 -1.41 -1.94
C PHE A 32 -16.00 -2.59 -2.92
N SER A 33 -15.20 -2.44 -3.97
CA SER A 33 -14.81 -3.56 -4.83
C SER A 33 -13.91 -4.57 -4.08
N GLN A 34 -13.55 -5.67 -4.74
CA GLN A 34 -12.58 -6.64 -4.19
C GLN A 34 -11.11 -6.20 -4.33
N GLN A 35 -10.85 -5.10 -5.04
CA GLN A 35 -9.48 -4.61 -5.27
C GLN A 35 -8.79 -4.23 -3.95
N VAL A 36 -7.56 -4.66 -3.73
CA VAL A 36 -6.75 -4.09 -2.64
C VAL A 36 -6.26 -2.72 -3.06
N VAL A 37 -6.63 -1.69 -2.30
CA VAL A 37 -6.30 -0.30 -2.64
C VAL A 37 -5.05 0.10 -1.85
N LYS A 38 -4.03 0.56 -2.58
CA LYS A 38 -2.74 1.03 -2.05
C LYS A 38 -2.49 2.47 -2.49
N VAL A 39 -1.57 3.16 -1.83
CA VAL A 39 -1.17 4.53 -2.19
C VAL A 39 -0.90 4.64 -3.69
N GLY A 40 -1.40 5.67 -4.37
CA GLY A 40 -1.33 5.86 -5.82
C GLY A 40 -2.39 5.14 -6.65
N THR A 41 -3.24 4.33 -6.02
CA THR A 41 -4.50 3.90 -6.65
C THR A 41 -5.42 5.11 -6.81
N GLU A 42 -6.19 5.11 -7.88
CA GLU A 42 -7.21 6.13 -8.15
C GLU A 42 -8.58 5.45 -8.39
N GLY A 43 -9.67 6.17 -8.12
CA GLY A 43 -11.02 5.72 -8.50
C GLY A 43 -12.04 5.69 -7.37
N SER A 44 -13.13 4.94 -7.60
CA SER A 44 -14.30 4.93 -6.72
C SER A 44 -14.02 4.37 -5.33
N ASP A 45 -13.26 3.27 -5.22
CA ASP A 45 -12.90 2.70 -3.91
C ASP A 45 -12.06 3.69 -3.07
N VAL A 46 -11.26 4.53 -3.72
CA VAL A 46 -10.48 5.58 -3.05
C VAL A 46 -11.40 6.71 -2.60
N ARG A 47 -12.34 7.15 -3.44
CA ARG A 47 -13.36 8.15 -3.05
C ARG A 47 -14.19 7.66 -1.88
N GLU A 48 -14.66 6.43 -1.93
CA GLU A 48 -15.43 5.79 -0.84
C GLU A 48 -14.63 5.81 0.47
N MET A 49 -13.36 5.40 0.40
CA MET A 49 -12.45 5.44 1.55
C MET A 49 -12.28 6.87 2.08
N GLN A 50 -11.99 7.84 1.21
CA GLN A 50 -11.80 9.24 1.58
C GLN A 50 -13.06 9.84 2.22
N TYR A 51 -14.25 9.62 1.66
CA TYR A 51 -15.52 10.07 2.26
C TYR A 51 -15.76 9.46 3.64
N ARG A 52 -15.60 8.14 3.78
CA ARG A 52 -15.81 7.45 5.07
C ARG A 52 -14.80 7.89 6.12
N LEU A 53 -13.52 8.03 5.76
CA LEU A 53 -12.49 8.55 6.65
C LEU A 53 -12.75 10.01 7.03
N LYS A 54 -13.28 10.82 6.11
CA LYS A 54 -13.67 12.21 6.36
C LYS A 54 -14.84 12.32 7.32
N HIS A 55 -15.86 11.48 7.13
CA HIS A 55 -17.01 11.37 8.04
C HIS A 55 -16.58 10.99 9.47
N LEU A 56 -15.57 10.12 9.61
CA LEU A 56 -14.99 9.74 10.89
C LEU A 56 -13.97 10.75 11.45
N GLY A 57 -13.65 11.83 10.72
CA GLY A 57 -12.69 12.85 11.16
C GLY A 57 -11.22 12.53 10.93
N PHE A 58 -10.88 11.38 10.33
CA PHE A 58 -9.48 11.01 10.01
C PHE A 58 -8.93 11.73 8.78
N TYR A 59 -9.79 12.15 7.85
CA TYR A 59 -9.40 12.77 6.59
C TYR A 59 -9.93 14.19 6.45
N THR A 60 -9.03 15.17 6.35
CA THR A 60 -9.37 16.60 6.19
C THR A 60 -9.11 17.13 4.79
N GLY A 61 -8.69 16.26 3.86
CA GLY A 61 -8.41 16.63 2.47
C GLY A 61 -9.66 16.74 1.59
N THR A 62 -9.40 17.06 0.32
CA THR A 62 -10.39 17.02 -0.76
C THR A 62 -10.65 15.57 -1.15
N VAL A 63 -11.92 15.21 -1.40
CA VAL A 63 -12.24 13.87 -1.90
C VAL A 63 -12.06 13.87 -3.41
N ASP A 64 -10.84 13.60 -3.86
CA ASP A 64 -10.41 13.61 -5.26
C ASP A 64 -10.36 12.20 -5.89
N GLY A 65 -10.47 11.15 -5.07
CA GLY A 65 -10.31 9.78 -5.51
C GLY A 65 -8.88 9.38 -5.81
N ILE A 66 -7.89 10.14 -5.36
CA ILE A 66 -6.45 9.84 -5.49
C ILE A 66 -5.93 9.40 -4.13
N PHE A 67 -5.36 8.20 -4.05
CA PHE A 67 -4.82 7.68 -2.81
C PHE A 67 -3.43 8.27 -2.55
N GLY A 68 -3.36 9.55 -2.22
CA GLY A 68 -2.10 10.24 -1.95
C GLY A 68 -1.70 10.33 -0.48
N TRP A 69 -0.70 11.17 -0.20
CA TRP A 69 -0.09 11.42 1.12
C TRP A 69 -1.12 11.59 2.25
N ARG A 70 -2.08 12.50 2.06
CA ARG A 70 -3.08 12.83 3.10
C ARG A 70 -3.99 11.63 3.38
N SER A 71 -4.36 10.89 2.33
CA SER A 71 -5.21 9.71 2.43
C SER A 71 -4.45 8.54 3.08
N TYR A 72 -3.14 8.41 2.81
CA TYR A 72 -2.26 7.42 3.44
C TYR A 72 -2.22 7.59 4.96
N TRP A 73 -1.98 8.82 5.43
CA TRP A 73 -1.99 9.09 6.88
C TRP A 73 -3.36 8.97 7.50
N ALA A 74 -4.42 9.42 6.83
CA ALA A 74 -5.78 9.23 7.33
C ALA A 74 -6.11 7.74 7.49
N LEU A 75 -5.75 6.90 6.52
CA LEU A 75 -5.98 5.47 6.62
C LEU A 75 -5.13 4.82 7.72
N ARG A 76 -3.86 5.21 7.87
CA ARG A 76 -3.00 4.69 8.95
C ARG A 76 -3.51 5.10 10.33
N ASN A 77 -3.95 6.34 10.51
CA ASN A 77 -4.54 6.79 11.77
C ASN A 77 -5.82 6.00 12.09
N PHE A 78 -6.67 5.76 11.09
CA PHE A 78 -7.81 4.87 11.24
C PHE A 78 -7.38 3.44 11.60
N GLN A 79 -6.39 2.87 10.92
CA GLN A 79 -5.89 1.52 11.23
C GLN A 79 -5.36 1.43 12.66
N TYR A 80 -4.60 2.42 13.11
CA TYR A 80 -4.08 2.51 14.47
C TYR A 80 -5.22 2.56 15.49
N GLU A 81 -6.16 3.50 15.34
CA GLU A 81 -7.28 3.70 16.26
C GLU A 81 -8.16 2.44 16.38
N PHE A 82 -8.33 1.72 15.28
CA PHE A 82 -9.20 0.56 15.21
C PHE A 82 -8.47 -0.79 15.41
N GLY A 83 -7.21 -0.78 15.85
CA GLY A 83 -6.43 -1.97 16.20
C GLY A 83 -6.09 -2.88 15.01
N LEU A 84 -5.97 -2.30 13.81
CA LEU A 84 -5.59 -2.98 12.58
C LEU A 84 -4.07 -2.90 12.35
N PRO A 85 -3.50 -3.75 11.48
CA PRO A 85 -2.16 -3.52 10.96
C PRO A 85 -2.05 -2.12 10.32
N VAL A 86 -1.08 -1.32 10.76
CA VAL A 86 -0.88 0.08 10.32
C VAL A 86 -0.02 0.16 9.05
N ASP A 87 -0.39 -0.62 8.05
CA ASP A 87 0.33 -0.80 6.78
C ASP A 87 -0.04 0.24 5.71
N GLY A 88 -1.08 1.05 5.95
CA GLY A 88 -1.60 2.03 5.00
C GLY A 88 -2.23 1.41 3.75
N VAL A 89 -2.67 0.16 3.84
CA VAL A 89 -3.35 -0.57 2.76
C VAL A 89 -4.82 -0.78 3.11
N LEU A 90 -5.71 -0.40 2.19
CA LEU A 90 -7.14 -0.65 2.30
C LEU A 90 -7.45 -2.06 1.77
N GLY A 91 -7.03 -3.06 2.55
CA GLY A 91 -7.31 -4.48 2.31
C GLY A 91 -8.69 -4.92 2.86
N PRO A 92 -9.08 -6.20 2.67
CA PRO A 92 -10.41 -6.69 3.04
C PRO A 92 -10.80 -6.43 4.50
N LYS A 93 -9.88 -6.65 5.45
CA LYS A 93 -10.13 -6.39 6.88
C LYS A 93 -10.37 -4.90 7.16
N THR A 94 -9.55 -4.04 6.56
CA THR A 94 -9.69 -2.58 6.69
C THR A 94 -11.00 -2.09 6.07
N LYS A 95 -11.38 -2.61 4.89
CA LYS A 95 -12.66 -2.31 4.22
C LYS A 95 -13.85 -2.65 5.09
N VAL A 96 -13.89 -3.88 5.62
CA VAL A 96 -14.96 -4.33 6.53
C VAL A 96 -15.02 -3.46 7.79
N LYS A 97 -13.88 -3.15 8.40
CA LYS A 97 -13.83 -2.30 9.60
C LYS A 97 -14.32 -0.89 9.31
N LEU A 98 -13.87 -0.28 8.21
CA LEU A 98 -14.25 1.07 7.80
C LEU A 98 -15.75 1.15 7.49
N TYR A 99 -16.28 0.19 6.72
CA TYR A 99 -17.71 0.06 6.47
C TYR A 99 -18.50 -0.08 7.77
N ASN A 100 -18.08 -0.96 8.68
CA ASN A 100 -18.77 -1.19 9.95
C ASN A 100 -18.77 0.05 10.86
N ALA A 101 -17.69 0.85 10.84
CA ALA A 101 -17.61 2.12 11.59
C ALA A 101 -18.51 3.22 10.99
N THR A 102 -18.97 3.05 9.75
CA THR A 102 -19.71 4.07 8.99
C THR A 102 -20.99 3.49 8.36
N LYS A 103 -21.62 2.48 8.99
CA LYS A 103 -22.80 1.78 8.42
C LYS A 103 -23.95 2.72 8.02
N ASN A 104 -24.14 3.78 8.80
CA ASN A 104 -25.21 4.75 8.61
C ASN A 104 -24.82 5.88 7.64
N TYR A 105 -23.59 5.84 7.10
CA TYR A 105 -23.09 6.79 6.13
C TYR A 105 -22.81 6.09 4.81
N LYS A 106 -23.41 6.61 3.74
CA LYS A 106 -23.26 6.12 2.37
C LYS A 106 -23.02 7.32 1.45
N PRO A 107 -21.82 7.44 0.86
CA PRO A 107 -21.60 8.40 -0.23
C PRO A 107 -22.57 8.15 -1.38
N THR A 108 -23.00 9.21 -2.07
CA THR A 108 -23.92 9.08 -3.19
C THR A 108 -23.21 8.56 -4.44
N ALA A 109 -23.96 8.07 -5.43
CA ALA A 109 -23.38 7.65 -6.71
C ALA A 109 -22.66 8.81 -7.44
N ALA A 110 -23.15 10.03 -7.28
CA ALA A 110 -22.51 11.24 -7.80
C ALA A 110 -21.17 11.50 -7.10
N ASP A 111 -21.14 11.37 -5.77
CA ASP A 111 -19.93 11.53 -4.96
C ASP A 111 -18.81 10.56 -5.39
N LEU A 112 -19.18 9.34 -5.79
CA LEU A 112 -18.23 8.31 -6.20
C LEU A 112 -17.75 8.43 -7.65
N GLY A 113 -18.30 9.36 -8.43
CA GLY A 113 -17.88 9.63 -9.81
C GLY A 113 -18.20 8.49 -10.77
N ALA A 114 -19.42 7.96 -10.71
CA ALA A 114 -19.84 6.82 -11.51
C ALA A 114 -19.79 7.08 -13.04
N SER A 115 -18.71 6.64 -13.67
CA SER A 115 -18.76 5.96 -14.97
C SER A 115 -17.83 4.74 -14.95
N GLN A 116 -18.46 3.58 -15.11
CA GLN A 116 -17.94 2.23 -15.39
C GLN A 116 -17.02 1.53 -14.38
N ALA A 117 -17.47 0.31 -14.05
CA ALA A 117 -16.81 -0.66 -13.21
C ALA A 117 -15.37 -0.94 -13.68
N ALA A 118 -14.41 -0.78 -12.77
CA ALA A 118 -13.05 -1.26 -12.99
C ALA A 118 -13.02 -2.80 -12.99
N PRO A 119 -12.25 -3.45 -13.88
CA PRO A 119 -12.13 -4.91 -13.92
C PRO A 119 -11.63 -5.47 -12.59
N SER A 120 -12.28 -6.53 -12.13
CA SER A 120 -11.86 -7.32 -10.97
C SER A 120 -10.49 -7.98 -11.24
N ALA A 121 -9.43 -7.38 -10.71
CA ALA A 121 -8.17 -8.08 -10.51
C ALA A 121 -8.33 -9.17 -9.43
N PRO A 122 -7.68 -10.34 -9.57
CA PRO A 122 -7.82 -11.43 -8.60
C PRO A 122 -7.33 -11.01 -7.21
N ALA A 123 -8.08 -11.41 -6.19
CA ALA A 123 -7.84 -11.10 -4.79
C ALA A 123 -6.49 -11.67 -4.29
N PRO A 124 -5.67 -10.90 -3.55
CA PRO A 124 -4.60 -11.49 -2.76
C PRO A 124 -5.18 -12.12 -1.49
N SER A 125 -4.74 -13.34 -1.22
CA SER A 125 -4.93 -14.05 0.05
C SER A 125 -4.21 -13.32 1.20
N ASN A 126 -4.71 -13.54 2.42
CA ASN A 126 -4.27 -12.96 3.71
C ASN A 126 -2.77 -12.56 3.78
N PRO A 127 -2.43 -11.31 4.12
CA PRO A 127 -1.04 -11.02 4.46
C PRO A 127 -0.76 -11.54 5.88
N LYS A 128 0.08 -12.57 5.97
CA LYS A 128 1.10 -12.59 7.04
C LYS A 128 1.92 -11.29 6.91
N LYS A 129 2.58 -10.82 7.98
CA LYS A 129 3.57 -9.72 7.89
C LYS A 129 4.59 -10.08 6.80
N GLU A 130 4.35 -9.65 5.55
CA GLU A 130 5.26 -9.90 4.46
C GLU A 130 6.41 -8.93 4.62
N THR A 131 7.59 -9.48 4.86
CA THR A 131 8.85 -8.81 4.53
C THR A 131 8.77 -8.38 3.08
N TYR A 132 9.01 -7.10 2.81
CA TYR A 132 9.06 -6.58 1.45
C TYR A 132 10.14 -7.33 0.66
N HIS A 133 9.73 -8.10 -0.35
CA HIS A 133 10.63 -8.75 -1.30
C HIS A 133 10.69 -7.90 -2.57
N ALA A 134 11.90 -7.62 -3.06
CA ALA A 134 12.09 -6.86 -4.31
C ALA A 134 11.35 -7.49 -5.51
N ALA A 135 11.09 -8.81 -5.47
CA ALA A 135 10.30 -9.54 -6.45
C ALA A 135 8.78 -9.18 -6.47
N ASN A 136 8.27 -8.54 -5.41
CA ASN A 136 6.85 -8.19 -5.26
C ASN A 136 6.59 -6.68 -5.41
N ILE A 137 7.49 -5.94 -6.04
CA ILE A 137 7.29 -4.51 -6.30
C ILE A 137 6.16 -4.31 -7.31
N SER A 138 5.15 -3.50 -6.97
CA SER A 138 4.07 -3.19 -7.91
C SER A 138 4.52 -2.15 -8.93
N ALA A 139 3.85 -2.10 -10.09
CA ALA A 139 4.09 -1.04 -11.08
C ALA A 139 3.91 0.37 -10.47
N ASN A 140 3.01 0.49 -9.50
CA ASN A 140 2.80 1.73 -8.76
C ASN A 140 3.97 2.06 -7.82
N ASP A 141 4.50 1.09 -7.06
CA ASP A 141 5.68 1.31 -6.23
C ASP A 141 6.87 1.74 -7.09
N LEU A 142 7.04 1.13 -8.26
CA LEU A 142 8.08 1.48 -9.22
C LEU A 142 7.92 2.93 -9.72
N ARG A 143 6.69 3.35 -10.03
CA ARG A 143 6.36 4.75 -10.39
C ARG A 143 6.73 5.72 -9.26
N LEU A 144 6.27 5.44 -8.03
CA LEU A 144 6.53 6.27 -6.86
C LEU A 144 8.04 6.40 -6.59
N MET A 145 8.76 5.28 -6.58
CA MET A 145 10.21 5.25 -6.39
C MET A 145 10.92 6.07 -7.46
N ALA A 146 10.55 5.92 -8.73
CA ALA A 146 11.21 6.62 -9.82
C ALA A 146 10.99 8.14 -9.75
N ASN A 147 9.78 8.59 -9.38
CA ASN A 147 9.49 10.01 -9.19
C ASN A 147 10.21 10.58 -7.95
N ALA A 148 10.28 9.81 -6.86
CA ALA A 148 11.06 10.19 -5.67
C ALA A 148 12.55 10.32 -6.01
N VAL A 149 13.13 9.32 -6.69
CA VAL A 149 14.54 9.36 -7.14
C VAL A 149 14.79 10.56 -8.06
N TYR A 150 13.89 10.83 -9.00
CA TYR A 150 14.03 11.99 -9.89
C TYR A 150 14.07 13.30 -9.12
N GLY A 151 13.15 13.52 -8.18
CA GLY A 151 13.13 14.74 -7.37
C GLY A 151 14.41 14.96 -6.56
N GLU A 152 14.97 13.89 -6.00
CA GLU A 152 16.16 13.97 -5.13
C GLU A 152 17.49 13.99 -5.88
N SER A 153 17.52 13.53 -7.14
CA SER A 153 18.79 13.30 -7.86
C SER A 153 18.79 13.75 -9.32
N ARG A 154 17.86 14.64 -9.69
CA ARG A 154 17.88 15.29 -11.01
C ARG A 154 19.19 16.04 -11.20
N GLY A 155 19.91 15.72 -12.28
CA GLY A 155 21.21 16.32 -12.61
C GLY A 155 22.40 15.65 -11.92
N GLU A 156 22.18 14.70 -11.01
CA GLU A 156 23.25 13.88 -10.43
C GLU A 156 23.76 12.83 -11.43
N PRO A 157 25.01 12.35 -11.28
CA PRO A 157 25.49 11.21 -12.06
C PRO A 157 24.59 9.99 -11.84
N TYR A 158 24.51 9.09 -12.83
CA TYR A 158 23.61 7.92 -12.78
C TYR A 158 23.78 7.08 -11.50
N ILE A 159 25.03 6.89 -11.05
CA ILE A 159 25.34 6.20 -9.79
C ILE A 159 24.70 6.88 -8.56
N GLY A 160 24.54 8.20 -8.57
CA GLY A 160 23.84 8.96 -7.54
C GLY A 160 22.32 8.73 -7.56
N GLN A 161 21.73 8.53 -8.74
CA GLN A 161 20.30 8.17 -8.85
C GLN A 161 20.05 6.75 -8.33
N VAL A 162 20.92 5.79 -8.67
CA VAL A 162 20.88 4.43 -8.12
C VAL A 162 21.07 4.46 -6.60
N ALA A 163 21.95 5.33 -6.11
CA ALA A 163 22.21 5.51 -4.67
C ALA A 163 20.95 5.94 -3.90
N VAL A 164 20.17 6.91 -4.40
CA VAL A 164 18.90 7.31 -3.78
C VAL A 164 17.89 6.17 -3.79
N ALA A 165 17.78 5.43 -4.91
CA ALA A 165 16.90 4.27 -5.00
C ALA A 165 17.28 3.18 -3.99
N ALA A 166 18.58 2.92 -3.82
CA ALA A 166 19.10 1.98 -2.84
C ALA A 166 18.77 2.41 -1.41
N VAL A 167 18.86 3.71 -1.07
CA VAL A 167 18.46 4.24 0.24
C VAL A 167 16.99 3.96 0.54
N ILE A 168 16.08 4.14 -0.45
CA ILE A 168 14.66 3.80 -0.28
C ILE A 168 14.51 2.32 0.11
N LEU A 169 15.19 1.42 -0.62
CA LEU A 169 15.14 -0.02 -0.35
C LEU A 169 15.84 -0.43 0.95
N ASN A 170 16.87 0.30 1.38
CA ASN A 170 17.55 0.06 2.65
C ASN A 170 16.64 0.46 3.82
N ARG A 171 15.88 1.54 3.68
CA ARG A 171 14.87 1.95 4.67
C ARG A 171 13.76 0.91 4.80
N THR A 172 13.25 0.32 3.71
CA THR A 172 12.20 -0.71 3.83
C THR A 172 12.65 -1.97 4.58
N LYS A 173 13.95 -2.21 4.68
CA LYS A 173 14.56 -3.31 5.43
C LYS A 173 14.93 -2.94 6.88
N ASN A 174 14.93 -1.66 7.21
CA ASN A 174 15.36 -1.17 8.52
C ASN A 174 14.14 -0.97 9.44
N PRO A 175 14.15 -1.52 10.66
CA PRO A 175 13.00 -1.47 11.57
C PRO A 175 12.63 -0.06 12.06
N ALA A 176 13.51 0.94 11.88
CA ALA A 176 13.23 2.34 12.20
C ALA A 176 12.35 3.04 11.14
N PHE A 177 12.04 2.38 10.02
CA PHE A 177 11.28 2.95 8.92
C PHE A 177 10.09 2.05 8.54
N PRO A 178 9.11 2.60 7.81
CA PRO A 178 8.08 1.78 7.19
C PRO A 178 8.67 0.70 6.29
N ASN A 179 8.06 -0.47 6.28
CA ASN A 179 8.54 -1.64 5.56
C ASN A 179 8.07 -1.72 4.09
N THR A 180 7.59 -0.61 3.52
CA THR A 180 7.15 -0.54 2.12
C THR A 180 7.72 0.71 1.43
N PRO A 181 8.01 0.67 0.11
CA PRO A 181 8.55 1.84 -0.60
C PRO A 181 7.62 3.04 -0.49
N ALA A 182 6.31 2.83 -0.66
CA ALA A 182 5.32 3.86 -0.46
C ALA A 182 5.43 4.46 0.95
N GLY A 183 5.45 3.63 2.00
CA GLY A 183 5.59 4.14 3.37
C GLY A 183 6.88 4.93 3.57
N VAL A 184 8.01 4.50 3.01
CA VAL A 184 9.28 5.24 3.11
C VAL A 184 9.23 6.57 2.38
N ILE A 185 8.67 6.59 1.16
CA ILE A 185 8.57 7.79 0.32
C ILE A 185 7.64 8.82 0.97
N PHE A 186 6.55 8.30 1.50
CA PHE A 186 5.58 9.01 2.31
C PHE A 186 6.00 8.88 3.79
N GLU A 187 7.20 9.33 4.14
CA GLU A 187 7.49 9.78 5.51
C GLU A 187 7.59 11.32 5.50
N PRO A 188 7.20 12.01 6.58
CA PRO A 188 7.10 13.47 6.55
C PRO A 188 8.45 14.11 6.22
N ARG A 189 8.48 14.90 5.13
CA ARG A 189 9.68 15.60 4.63
C ARG A 189 10.82 14.66 4.18
N ALA A 190 10.54 13.39 3.90
CA ALA A 190 11.56 12.43 3.46
C ALA A 190 11.99 12.64 2.00
N PHE A 191 11.07 13.08 1.14
CA PHE A 191 11.29 13.29 -0.30
C PHE A 191 10.56 14.56 -0.77
N THR A 192 11.29 15.44 -1.45
CA THR A 192 10.80 16.72 -2.00
C THR A 192 9.69 16.53 -3.02
N ALA A 193 9.80 15.51 -3.88
CA ALA A 193 8.81 15.16 -4.90
C ALA A 193 7.38 14.95 -4.35
N VAL A 194 7.25 14.56 -3.07
CA VAL A 194 5.94 14.44 -2.41
C VAL A 194 5.35 15.82 -2.11
N ALA A 195 6.15 16.72 -1.55
CA ALA A 195 5.71 18.07 -1.20
C ALA A 195 5.44 18.92 -2.45
N ASP A 196 6.25 18.74 -3.50
CA ASP A 196 6.14 19.48 -4.76
C ASP A 196 5.05 18.94 -5.70
N GLY A 197 4.33 17.88 -5.28
CA GLY A 197 3.28 17.24 -6.08
C GLY A 197 3.78 16.42 -7.29
N GLN A 198 5.10 16.34 -7.48
CA GLN A 198 5.73 15.65 -8.61
C GLN A 198 5.64 14.12 -8.51
N ILE A 199 5.27 13.58 -7.35
CA ILE A 199 5.19 12.14 -7.10
C ILE A 199 4.16 11.41 -7.99
N TRP A 200 3.20 12.13 -8.58
CA TRP A 200 2.14 11.57 -9.44
C TRP A 200 2.40 11.68 -10.94
N LEU A 201 3.53 12.28 -11.34
CA LEU A 201 3.85 12.50 -12.74
C LEU A 201 4.33 11.21 -13.43
N THR A 202 4.42 11.26 -14.77
CA THR A 202 5.08 10.19 -15.53
C THR A 202 6.56 10.12 -15.16
N PRO A 203 7.08 8.95 -14.75
CA PRO A 203 8.47 8.82 -14.34
C PRO A 203 9.47 9.14 -15.44
N ASN A 204 10.57 9.77 -15.06
CA ASN A 204 11.74 9.88 -15.91
C ASN A 204 12.35 8.50 -16.16
N GLU A 205 12.65 8.18 -17.42
CA GLU A 205 13.18 6.86 -17.82
C GLU A 205 14.54 6.53 -17.16
N GLN A 206 15.40 7.53 -16.95
CA GLN A 206 16.68 7.31 -16.29
C GLN A 206 16.49 6.95 -14.81
N SER A 207 15.61 7.65 -14.09
CA SER A 207 15.31 7.34 -12.69
C SER A 207 14.58 6.00 -12.54
N LYS A 208 13.70 5.67 -13.48
CA LYS A 208 13.08 4.33 -13.57
C LYS A 208 14.11 3.23 -13.76
N LYS A 209 15.11 3.44 -14.63
CA LYS A 209 16.22 2.51 -14.82
C LYS A 209 17.06 2.36 -13.53
N ALA A 210 17.35 3.47 -12.86
CA ALA A 210 18.10 3.48 -11.61
C ALA A 210 17.39 2.69 -10.49
N VAL A 211 16.07 2.83 -10.38
CA VAL A 211 15.23 2.03 -9.47
C VAL A 211 15.33 0.54 -9.79
N ASN A 212 15.19 0.15 -11.06
CA ASN A 212 15.31 -1.23 -11.48
C ASN A 212 16.69 -1.84 -11.17
N ASP A 213 17.75 -1.06 -11.34
CA ASP A 213 19.11 -1.51 -11.04
C ASP A 213 19.34 -1.68 -9.52
N ALA A 214 18.79 -0.78 -8.69
CA ALA A 214 18.81 -0.95 -7.24
C ALA A 214 17.99 -2.19 -6.79
N LEU A 215 16.85 -2.46 -7.43
CA LEU A 215 16.03 -3.66 -7.17
C LEU A 215 16.75 -4.97 -7.51
N LYS A 216 17.64 -4.95 -8.52
CA LYS A 216 18.53 -6.07 -8.86
C LYS A 216 19.68 -6.25 -7.87
N GLY A 217 19.77 -5.39 -6.85
CA GLY A 217 20.76 -5.47 -5.77
C GLY A 217 21.92 -4.51 -5.90
N TRP A 218 21.94 -3.60 -6.88
CA TRP A 218 23.00 -2.60 -6.97
C TRP A 218 22.82 -1.51 -5.91
N ASP A 219 23.59 -1.59 -4.82
CA ASP A 219 23.69 -0.55 -3.80
C ASP A 219 25.10 0.09 -3.81
N PRO A 220 25.29 1.26 -4.47
CA PRO A 220 26.57 1.96 -4.46
C PRO A 220 26.89 2.63 -3.11
N THR A 221 25.91 2.76 -2.21
CA THR A 221 26.04 3.53 -0.96
C THR A 221 26.70 2.75 0.17
N GLY A 222 26.67 1.41 0.12
CA GLY A 222 27.16 0.56 1.20
C GLY A 222 26.18 0.42 2.37
N GLY A 223 24.88 0.35 2.08
CA GLY A 223 23.83 0.20 3.08
C GLY A 223 23.39 1.51 3.74
N ALA A 224 23.51 2.64 3.06
CA ALA A 224 23.09 3.93 3.61
C ALA A 224 21.57 3.98 3.81
N ILE A 225 21.13 4.65 4.87
CA ILE A 225 19.72 4.94 5.16
C ILE A 225 19.43 6.45 5.24
N TYR A 226 20.48 7.28 5.18
CA TYR A 226 20.39 8.72 5.09
C TYR A 226 21.33 9.26 4.01
N TYR A 227 21.04 10.45 3.51
CA TYR A 227 21.95 11.24 2.70
C TYR A 227 21.65 12.72 2.87
N PHE A 228 22.61 13.57 2.52
CA PHE A 228 22.42 15.02 2.51
C PHE A 228 23.38 15.69 1.54
N ASN A 229 23.01 16.89 1.07
CA ASN A 229 23.92 17.75 0.34
C ASN A 229 24.70 18.64 1.34
N PRO A 230 26.02 18.49 1.50
CA PRO A 230 26.80 19.25 2.47
C PRO A 230 26.77 20.75 2.20
N ASP A 231 26.50 21.18 0.96
CA ASP A 231 26.48 22.59 0.59
C ASP A 231 25.19 23.30 1.05
N THR A 232 24.13 22.53 1.37
CA THR A 232 22.82 23.09 1.72
C THR A 232 22.25 22.55 3.03
N ALA A 233 22.87 21.54 3.64
CA ALA A 233 22.36 20.90 4.85
C ALA A 233 22.65 21.74 6.11
N THR A 234 21.58 22.15 6.79
CA THR A 234 21.64 22.97 8.00
C THR A 234 21.41 22.17 9.29
N SER A 235 20.97 20.92 9.21
CA SER A 235 20.64 20.10 10.38
C SER A 235 21.89 19.55 11.07
N GLY A 236 22.20 19.98 12.30
CA GLY A 236 23.34 19.43 13.06
C GLY A 236 23.27 17.91 13.27
N TRP A 237 22.05 17.36 13.37
CA TRP A 237 21.84 15.92 13.51
C TRP A 237 22.29 15.11 12.28
N ILE A 238 22.14 15.64 11.06
CA ILE A 238 22.56 14.89 9.86
C ILE A 238 24.08 14.83 9.77
N TRP A 239 24.76 15.89 10.19
CA TRP A 239 26.22 15.96 10.26
C TRP A 239 26.82 15.02 11.31
N SER A 240 26.06 14.65 12.35
CA SER A 240 26.50 13.69 13.36
C SER A 240 26.34 12.23 12.92
N ARG A 241 25.70 11.95 11.78
CA ARG A 241 25.56 10.57 11.28
C ARG A 241 26.90 10.04 10.75
N PRO A 242 27.25 8.77 10.99
CA PRO A 242 28.44 8.16 10.40
C PRO A 242 28.41 8.22 8.88
N GLN A 243 29.32 9.01 8.30
CA GLN A 243 29.42 9.21 6.86
C GLN A 243 30.10 8.01 6.21
N ILE A 244 29.54 7.50 5.12
CA ILE A 244 30.07 6.35 4.39
C ILE A 244 30.91 6.83 3.20
N LYS A 245 30.32 7.66 2.34
CA LYS A 245 30.96 8.20 1.13
C LYS A 245 30.15 9.36 0.52
N LYS A 246 30.78 10.11 -0.39
CA LYS A 246 30.12 11.10 -1.24
C LYS A 246 29.94 10.55 -2.66
N ILE A 247 28.75 10.70 -3.24
CA ILE A 247 28.46 10.40 -4.65
C ILE A 247 27.75 11.63 -5.22
N GLY A 248 28.37 12.25 -6.23
CA GLY A 248 27.90 13.54 -6.75
C GLY A 248 27.86 14.59 -5.65
N ARG A 249 26.70 15.22 -5.45
CA ARG A 249 26.49 16.23 -4.41
C ARG A 249 26.06 15.64 -3.06
N HIS A 250 25.78 14.34 -2.97
CA HIS A 250 25.26 13.75 -1.73
C HIS A 250 26.31 12.99 -0.93
N ILE A 251 26.36 13.25 0.37
CA ILE A 251 27.04 12.40 1.36
C ILE A 251 26.03 11.39 1.88
N PHE A 252 26.35 10.10 1.81
CA PHE A 252 25.52 8.98 2.25
C PHE A 252 25.96 8.48 3.63
N CYS A 253 25.01 8.19 4.51
CA CYS A 253 25.26 7.91 5.94
C CYS A 253 24.44 6.73 6.47
N ARG A 254 24.90 6.16 7.59
CA ARG A 254 24.13 5.22 8.42
C ARG A 254 23.33 5.92 9.50
#